data_AF-A0A413UBI8-F1
#
_entry.id   AF-A0A413UBI8-F1
#
_cell.length_a   1.000
_cell.length_b   1.000
_cell.length_c   1.000
_cell.angle_alpha   90.00
_cell.angle_beta   90.00
_cell.angle_gamma   90.00
#
_symmetry.space_group_name_H-M   'P 1'
#
loop_
_entity.id
_entity.type
_entity.pdbx_description
1 polymer ?
#
loop_
_entity_poly.entity_id
_entity_poly.type
_entity_poly.pdbx_seq_one_letter_code
_entity_poly.pdbx_strand_id
1 'polypeptide(L)'
;MTIKEFMYRHYVIGMFKGLDGRLYEILAPAPDYHFDKKSVQNDNVYEYRFNVLETSHKPYLDVYDKRCNGHFTFRMSNDDFIKAGGRIRVLKNGINKNKMNWNDDDFEICNKSFNELFSKLKPSQTIFIEEVGDVIKTFGILDMKLDDISLKANCLNFE
;
A
#
# COMPACT_ATOMS: atom_id res chain seq x y z
N MET A 1 -31.85 -2.91 1.86
CA MET A 1 -30.44 -3.13 2.23
C MET A 1 -29.83 -1.75 2.43
N THR A 2 -29.52 -1.38 3.67
CA THR A 2 -29.05 -0.03 4.00
C THR A 2 -27.59 -0.17 4.39
N ILE A 3 -26.68 0.41 3.61
CA ILE A 3 -25.26 0.48 4.00
C ILE A 3 -25.22 1.38 5.24
N LYS A 4 -24.83 0.83 6.39
CA LYS A 4 -24.90 1.55 7.67
C LYS A 4 -23.58 2.17 8.09
N GLU A 5 -22.44 1.64 7.68
CA GLU A 5 -21.14 2.19 8.06
C GLU A 5 -20.12 2.11 6.91
N PHE A 6 -19.30 3.15 6.81
CA PHE A 6 -18.21 3.23 5.85
C PHE A 6 -16.89 3.24 6.59
N MET A 7 -15.92 2.49 6.09
CA MET A 7 -14.53 2.63 6.49
C MET A 7 -13.75 3.38 5.42
N TYR A 8 -12.75 4.12 5.85
CA TYR A 8 -11.85 4.87 5.01
C TYR A 8 -10.45 4.28 5.14
N ARG A 9 -9.70 4.27 4.04
CA ARG A 9 -8.28 3.90 4.06
C ARG A 9 -7.50 4.84 3.17
N HIS A 10 -6.37 5.29 3.69
CA HIS A 10 -5.43 6.13 2.96
C HIS A 10 -4.60 5.27 2.01
N TYR A 11 -4.33 5.80 0.83
CA TYR A 11 -3.42 5.21 -0.14
C TYR A 11 -2.43 6.26 -0.61
N VAL A 12 -1.16 5.89 -0.67
CA VAL A 12 -0.12 6.69 -1.32
C VAL A 12 -0.01 6.27 -2.77
N ILE A 13 -0.02 7.24 -3.67
CA ILE A 13 0.41 7.08 -5.05
C ILE A 13 1.90 7.37 -5.08
N GLY A 14 2.67 6.34 -5.39
CA GLY A 14 4.12 6.39 -5.37
C GLY A 14 4.73 5.95 -6.68
N MET A 15 5.99 6.31 -6.89
CA MET A 15 6.77 5.98 -8.07
C MET A 15 8.06 5.29 -7.66
N PHE A 16 8.49 4.29 -8.42
CA PHE A 16 9.79 3.69 -8.22
C PHE A 16 10.38 3.18 -9.54
N LYS A 17 11.71 3.14 -9.60
CA LYS A 17 12.43 2.52 -10.71
C LYS A 17 12.66 1.05 -10.37
N GLY A 18 12.15 0.15 -11.21
CA GLY A 18 12.34 -1.28 -11.06
C GLY A 18 13.79 -1.70 -11.39
N LEU A 19 14.13 -2.93 -11.01
CA LEU A 19 15.45 -3.51 -11.29
C LEU A 19 15.70 -3.78 -12.79
N ASP A 20 14.64 -3.80 -13.59
CA ASP A 20 14.69 -3.85 -15.04
C ASP A 20 14.88 -2.46 -15.68
N GLY A 21 15.02 -1.41 -14.87
CA GLY A 21 15.18 -0.03 -15.31
C GLY A 21 13.89 0.65 -15.76
N ARG A 22 12.75 -0.05 -15.77
CA ARG A 22 11.43 0.53 -16.08
C ARG A 22 10.93 1.35 -14.89
N LEU A 23 10.04 2.28 -15.19
CA LEU A 23 9.38 3.10 -14.18
C LEU A 23 8.01 2.50 -13.84
N TYR A 24 7.73 2.42 -12.55
CA TYR A 24 6.52 1.83 -12.00
C TYR A 24 5.81 2.84 -11.11
N GLU A 25 4.48 2.81 -11.17
CA GLU A 25 3.61 3.47 -10.20
C GLU A 25 3.06 2.41 -9.25
N ILE A 26 2.96 2.76 -7.97
CA ILE A 26 2.33 1.95 -6.94
C ILE A 26 1.20 2.74 -6.28
N LEU A 27 0.09 2.08 -6.03
CA LEU A 27 -0.92 2.54 -5.10
C LEU A 27 -0.77 1.72 -3.81
N ALA A 28 -0.13 2.31 -2.80
CA ALA A 28 0.25 1.65 -1.56
C ALA A 28 -0.79 1.94 -0.45
N PRO A 29 -1.47 0.92 0.10
CA PRO A 29 -2.42 1.12 1.21
C PRO A 29 -1.69 1.41 2.53
N ALA A 30 -2.21 2.36 3.30
CA ALA A 30 -1.87 2.51 4.72
C ALA A 30 -2.27 1.24 5.50
N PRO A 31 -1.62 0.91 6.64
CA PRO A 31 -1.94 -0.31 7.38
C PRO A 31 -3.40 -0.37 7.85
N ASP A 32 -3.93 0.76 8.31
CA ASP A 32 -5.17 0.82 9.07
C ASP A 32 -6.38 1.30 8.25
N TYR A 33 -7.57 0.95 8.74
CA TYR A 33 -8.83 1.51 8.31
C TYR A 33 -9.39 2.40 9.42
N HIS A 34 -10.13 3.43 9.04
CA HIS A 34 -10.74 4.39 9.95
C HIS A 34 -12.24 4.49 9.71
N PHE A 35 -13.03 4.69 10.76
CA PHE A 35 -14.47 4.92 10.63
C PHE A 35 -14.82 6.38 10.30
N ASP A 36 -13.84 7.28 10.38
CA ASP A 36 -14.03 8.71 10.10
C ASP A 36 -12.94 9.25 9.15
N LYS A 37 -13.32 10.27 8.38
CA LYS A 37 -12.43 10.89 7.38
C LYS A 37 -11.28 11.69 7.99
N LYS A 38 -11.41 12.17 9.23
CA LYS A 38 -10.39 13.02 9.86
C LYS A 38 -9.21 12.16 10.34
N SER A 39 -9.48 10.98 10.88
CA SER A 39 -8.44 10.05 11.33
C SER A 39 -7.58 9.56 10.16
N VAL A 40 -8.21 9.15 9.06
CA VAL A 40 -7.49 8.68 7.85
C VAL A 40 -6.62 9.76 7.19
N GLN A 41 -6.95 11.05 7.37
CA GLN A 41 -6.10 12.15 6.87
C GLN A 41 -4.76 12.24 7.62
N ASN A 42 -4.66 11.66 8.81
CA ASN A 42 -3.41 11.64 9.58
C ASN A 42 -2.46 10.51 9.15
N ASP A 43 -2.86 9.65 8.21
CA ASP A 43 -2.05 8.53 7.69
C ASP A 43 -1.07 8.97 6.59
N ASN A 44 -1.00 10.26 6.25
CA ASN A 44 0.01 10.83 5.33
C ASN A 44 1.45 10.80 5.89
N VAL A 45 1.62 10.20 7.06
CA VAL A 45 2.86 10.05 7.81
C VAL A 45 3.64 8.79 7.42
N TYR A 46 3.09 7.91 6.58
CA TYR A 46 3.77 6.69 6.19
C TYR A 46 4.74 6.88 5.03
N GLU A 47 5.86 6.17 5.09
CA GLU A 47 6.80 5.97 3.98
C GLU A 47 6.85 4.49 3.62
N TYR A 48 6.97 4.19 2.33
CA TYR A 48 6.90 2.85 1.80
C TYR A 48 8.20 2.47 1.11
N ARG A 49 8.66 1.23 1.34
CA ARG A 49 9.90 0.72 0.75
C ARG A 49 9.74 -0.75 0.37
N PHE A 50 10.35 -1.17 -0.72
CA PHE A 50 10.54 -2.60 -0.98
C PHE A 50 11.87 -3.06 -0.41
N ASN A 51 11.81 -4.11 0.41
CA ASN A 51 12.98 -4.76 1.01
C ASN A 51 12.91 -6.27 0.82
N VAL A 52 14.06 -6.93 0.87
CA VAL A 52 14.15 -8.38 0.97
C VAL A 52 14.68 -8.75 2.35
N LEU A 53 13.98 -9.64 3.05
CA LEU A 53 14.46 -10.17 4.31
C LEU A 53 15.65 -11.10 4.10
N GLU A 54 16.71 -10.95 4.89
CA GLU A 54 17.86 -11.86 4.88
C GLU A 54 17.47 -13.31 5.15
N THR A 55 16.48 -13.53 6.03
CA THR A 55 16.10 -14.88 6.47
C THR A 55 15.19 -15.62 5.50
N SER A 56 14.29 -14.92 4.82
CA SER A 56 13.31 -15.55 3.92
C SER A 56 13.65 -15.39 2.45
N HIS A 57 14.56 -14.47 2.10
CA HIS A 57 14.84 -14.04 0.73
C HIS A 57 13.59 -13.63 -0.06
N LYS A 58 12.52 -13.25 0.63
CA LYS A 58 11.27 -12.78 0.02
C LYS A 58 11.18 -11.25 0.05
N PRO A 59 10.70 -10.62 -1.04
CA PRO A 59 10.42 -9.20 -1.09
C PRO A 59 9.10 -8.86 -0.38
N TYR A 60 9.11 -7.74 0.32
CA TYR A 60 7.96 -7.19 1.01
C TYR A 60 7.86 -5.68 0.80
N LEU A 61 6.63 -5.16 0.93
CA LEU A 61 6.39 -3.74 1.08
C LEU A 61 6.41 -3.40 2.57
N ASP A 62 7.47 -2.72 3.01
CA ASP A 62 7.63 -2.25 4.38
C ASP A 62 7.09 -0.82 4.51
N VAL A 63 6.37 -0.59 5.60
CA VAL A 63 5.75 0.68 5.96
C VAL A 63 6.44 1.22 7.20
N TYR A 64 6.86 2.48 7.12
CA TYR A 64 7.57 3.19 8.19
C TYR A 64 6.80 4.44 8.58
N ASP A 65 6.71 4.74 9.87
CA ASP A 65 6.14 6.00 10.36
C ASP A 65 7.22 7.09 10.38
N LYS A 66 7.05 8.11 9.54
CA LYS A 66 7.96 9.27 9.42
C LYS A 66 8.08 10.04 10.74
N ARG A 67 7.06 10.01 11.61
CA ARG A 67 7.05 10.72 12.91
C ARG A 67 7.97 10.06 13.94
N CYS A 68 8.20 8.75 13.83
CA CYS A 68 8.98 7.98 14.78
C CYS A 68 10.42 7.75 14.29
N ASN A 69 11.05 8.77 13.70
CA ASN A 69 12.38 8.68 13.08
C ASN A 69 12.50 7.55 12.04
N GLY A 70 11.41 7.23 11.34
CA GLY A 70 11.37 6.13 10.37
C GLY A 70 11.39 4.74 11.03
N HIS A 71 10.72 4.58 12.18
CA HIS A 71 10.55 3.28 12.80
C HIS A 71 9.70 2.37 11.91
N PHE A 72 10.09 1.10 11.83
CA PHE A 72 9.32 0.08 11.11
C PHE A 72 7.95 -0.12 11.77
N THR A 73 6.89 0.03 11.00
CA THR A 73 5.52 -0.08 11.52
C THR A 73 4.90 -1.40 11.10
N PHE A 74 4.95 -1.70 9.80
CA PHE A 74 4.18 -2.79 9.23
C PHE A 74 4.86 -3.34 7.98
N ARG A 75 4.52 -4.58 7.63
CA ARG A 75 5.02 -5.27 6.45
C ARG A 75 3.89 -5.97 5.72
N MET A 76 3.82 -5.78 4.41
CA MET A 76 2.87 -6.45 3.53
C MET A 76 3.58 -7.44 2.61
N SER A 77 3.09 -8.68 2.61
CA SER A 77 3.36 -9.61 1.52
C SER A 77 2.65 -9.16 0.24
N ASN A 78 3.01 -9.77 -0.90
CA ASN A 78 2.31 -9.56 -2.16
C ASN A 78 0.79 -9.77 -2.03
N ASP A 79 0.38 -10.83 -1.33
CA ASP A 79 -1.02 -11.22 -1.23
C ASP A 79 -1.79 -10.27 -0.31
N ASP A 80 -1.17 -9.84 0.79
CA ASP A 80 -1.77 -8.84 1.70
C ASP A 80 -1.91 -7.49 1.02
N PHE A 81 -0.90 -7.09 0.23
CA PHE A 81 -0.95 -5.87 -0.57
C PHE A 81 -2.10 -5.89 -1.58
N ILE A 82 -2.28 -6.99 -2.32
CA ILE A 82 -3.38 -7.12 -3.29
C ILE A 82 -4.75 -7.16 -2.59
N LYS A 83 -4.88 -7.93 -1.50
CA LYS A 83 -6.12 -7.99 -0.70
C LYS A 83 -6.49 -6.62 -0.11
N ALA A 84 -5.49 -5.82 0.25
CA ALA A 84 -5.66 -4.46 0.71
C ALA A 84 -6.02 -3.46 -0.43
N GLY A 85 -6.19 -3.93 -1.68
CA GLY A 85 -6.52 -3.08 -2.82
C GLY A 85 -5.32 -2.28 -3.36
N GLY A 86 -4.10 -2.68 -2.98
CA GLY A 86 -2.88 -2.18 -3.57
C GLY A 86 -2.71 -2.64 -5.01
N ARG A 87 -2.07 -1.81 -5.84
CA ARG A 87 -1.77 -2.13 -7.25
C ARG A 87 -0.43 -1.57 -7.67
N ILE A 88 0.22 -2.24 -8.60
CA ILE A 88 1.41 -1.74 -9.30
C ILE A 88 1.08 -1.63 -10.79
N ARG A 89 1.47 -0.52 -11.39
CA ARG A 89 1.39 -0.29 -12.84
C ARG A 89 2.77 0.05 -13.37
N VAL A 90 3.02 -0.24 -14.63
CA VAL A 90 4.29 0.05 -15.28
C VAL A 90 4.09 1.07 -16.39
N LEU A 91 5.03 2.00 -16.53
CA LEU A 91 4.97 3.01 -17.58
C LEU A 91 5.07 2.33 -18.95
N LYS A 92 4.17 2.67 -19.86
CA LYS A 92 4.19 2.17 -21.23
C LYS A 92 5.46 2.63 -21.96
N ASN A 93 5.98 1.78 -22.82
CA ASN A 93 7.16 2.11 -23.62
C ASN A 93 6.88 3.29 -24.55
N GLY A 94 7.88 4.15 -24.75
CA GLY A 94 7.77 5.33 -25.63
C GLY A 94 7.15 6.57 -24.99
N ILE A 95 6.66 6.48 -23.75
CA ILE A 95 6.24 7.66 -22.99
C ILE A 95 7.48 8.40 -22.48
N ASN A 96 7.73 9.60 -23.02
CA ASN A 96 8.74 10.53 -22.54
C ASN A 96 8.07 11.80 -22.02
N LYS A 97 7.55 11.72 -20.79
CA LYS A 97 6.94 12.86 -20.09
C LYS A 97 7.79 13.19 -18.87
N ASN A 98 7.91 14.48 -18.58
CA ASN A 98 8.51 14.94 -17.33
C ASN A 98 7.68 14.40 -16.14
N LYS A 99 8.36 14.11 -15.02
CA LYS A 99 7.85 13.39 -13.83
C LYS A 99 6.50 13.88 -13.24
N MET A 100 6.02 15.06 -13.62
CA MET A 100 4.83 15.69 -13.02
C MET A 100 3.55 15.61 -13.87
N ASN A 101 3.59 15.07 -15.10
CA ASN A 101 2.44 15.09 -16.02
C ASN A 101 2.05 13.69 -16.50
N TRP A 102 1.99 12.70 -15.61
CA TRP A 102 1.49 11.37 -15.98
C TRP A 102 -0.01 11.25 -15.78
N ASN A 103 -0.65 10.64 -16.78
CA ASN A 103 -2.06 10.30 -16.76
C ASN A 103 -2.21 8.80 -16.51
N ASP A 104 -3.39 8.38 -16.03
CA ASP A 104 -3.70 6.97 -15.81
C ASP A 104 -3.45 6.09 -17.06
N ASP A 105 -3.70 6.63 -18.25
CA ASP A 105 -3.51 5.95 -19.53
C ASP A 105 -2.04 5.77 -19.95
N ASP A 106 -1.10 6.46 -19.31
CA ASP A 106 0.33 6.30 -19.57
C ASP A 106 0.87 4.98 -18.99
N PHE A 107 0.10 4.35 -18.10
CA PHE A 107 0.49 3.13 -17.41
C PHE A 107 -0.33 1.92 -17.87
N GLU A 108 0.28 0.75 -17.78
CA GLU A 108 -0.37 -0.55 -17.96
C GLU A 108 -0.30 -1.36 -16.65
N ILE A 109 -1.28 -2.22 -16.41
CA ILE A 109 -1.31 -3.05 -15.19
C ILE A 109 -0.08 -3.95 -15.16
N CYS A 110 0.61 -3.99 -14.02
CA CYS A 110 1.69 -4.94 -13.79
C CYS A 110 1.11 -6.23 -13.19
N ASN A 111 1.09 -7.31 -13.96
CA ASN A 111 0.61 -8.63 -13.51
C ASN A 111 1.69 -9.47 -12.81
N LYS A 112 2.83 -8.87 -12.48
CA LYS A 112 3.93 -9.57 -11.80
C LYS A 112 3.74 -9.47 -10.29
N SER A 113 3.94 -10.59 -9.61
CA SER A 113 4.06 -10.64 -8.15
C SER A 113 5.32 -9.92 -7.66
N PHE A 114 5.41 -9.63 -6.36
CA PHE A 114 6.63 -9.08 -5.76
C PHE A 114 7.84 -9.98 -6.01
N ASN A 115 7.68 -11.31 -5.91
CA ASN A 115 8.76 -12.26 -6.18
C ASN A 115 9.31 -12.13 -7.60
N GLU A 116 8.44 -11.88 -8.58
CA GLU A 116 8.84 -11.72 -9.98
C GLU A 116 9.49 -10.35 -10.23
N LEU A 117 8.90 -9.27 -9.68
CA LEU A 117 9.41 -7.89 -9.82
C LEU A 117 10.77 -7.69 -9.16
N PHE A 118 10.96 -8.32 -8.00
CA PHE A 118 12.11 -8.10 -7.13
C PHE A 118 12.97 -9.36 -6.96
N SER A 119 12.90 -10.31 -7.89
CA SER A 119 13.69 -11.56 -7.88
C SER A 119 15.20 -11.34 -7.79
N LYS A 120 15.70 -10.19 -8.26
CA LYS A 120 17.11 -9.80 -8.24
C LYS A 120 17.47 -8.84 -7.09
N LEU A 121 16.50 -8.47 -6.24
CA LEU A 121 16.72 -7.55 -5.13
C LEU A 121 17.52 -8.27 -4.05
N LYS A 122 18.67 -7.72 -3.67
CA LYS A 122 19.48 -8.29 -2.58
C LYS A 122 18.95 -7.82 -1.21
N PRO A 123 19.15 -8.58 -0.12
CA PRO A 123 18.68 -8.18 1.21
C PRO A 123 19.17 -6.81 1.70
N SER A 124 20.37 -6.39 1.31
CA SER A 124 20.94 -5.08 1.63
C SER A 124 20.48 -3.95 0.72
N GLN A 125 19.64 -4.24 -0.28
CA GLN A 125 19.14 -3.26 -1.23
C GLN A 125 17.68 -2.92 -0.92
N THR A 126 17.42 -1.61 -0.85
CA THR A 126 16.10 -1.06 -0.65
C THR A 126 15.67 -0.30 -1.90
N ILE A 127 14.44 -0.51 -2.35
CA ILE A 127 13.82 0.35 -3.36
C ILE A 127 12.88 1.30 -2.62
N PHE A 128 13.25 2.58 -2.64
CA PHE A 128 12.43 3.65 -2.10
C PHE A 128 11.32 4.00 -3.08
N ILE A 129 10.14 4.29 -2.53
CA ILE A 129 8.99 4.77 -3.28
C ILE A 129 8.93 6.29 -3.12
N GLU A 130 9.04 7.01 -4.23
CA GLU A 130 8.87 8.47 -4.29
C GLU A 130 7.37 8.77 -4.26
N GLU A 131 6.88 9.37 -3.17
CA GLU A 131 5.49 9.82 -3.04
C GLU A 131 5.20 10.94 -4.05
N VAL A 132 4.17 10.77 -4.87
CA VAL A 132 3.74 11.75 -5.90
C VAL A 132 2.29 12.18 -5.75
N GLY A 133 1.55 11.57 -4.82
CA GLY A 133 0.19 11.94 -4.47
C GLY A 133 -0.42 10.93 -3.51
N ASP A 134 -1.69 11.16 -3.17
CA ASP A 134 -2.45 10.31 -2.28
C ASP A 134 -3.93 10.27 -2.66
N VAL A 135 -4.64 9.28 -2.11
CA VAL A 135 -6.09 9.17 -2.23
C VAL A 135 -6.68 8.45 -1.02
N ILE A 136 -7.85 8.91 -0.55
CA ILE A 136 -8.64 8.21 0.46
C ILE A 136 -9.74 7.41 -0.24
N LYS A 137 -9.76 6.10 -0.04
CA LYS A 137 -10.83 5.23 -0.52
C LYS A 137 -11.85 4.95 0.57
N THR A 138 -13.10 4.75 0.15
CA THR A 138 -14.23 4.43 1.02
C THR A 138 -14.68 2.99 0.75
N PHE A 139 -14.94 2.23 1.82
CA PHE A 139 -15.35 0.84 1.80
C PHE A 139 -16.68 0.71 2.54
N GLY A 140 -17.69 0.13 1.89
CA GLY A 140 -18.96 -0.15 2.55
C GLY A 140 -18.84 -1.40 3.43
N ILE A 141 -19.26 -1.31 4.68
CA ILE A 141 -19.49 -2.49 5.50
C ILE A 141 -20.89 -3.00 5.15
N LEU A 142 -20.98 -4.19 4.57
CA LEU A 142 -22.26 -4.90 4.53
C LEU A 142 -22.62 -5.27 5.97
N ASP A 143 -23.88 -5.06 6.38
CA ASP A 143 -24.46 -5.63 7.62
C ASP A 143 -24.28 -7.16 7.60
N MET A 144 -23.10 -7.67 7.96
CA MET A 144 -22.95 -9.02 8.48
C MET A 144 -23.69 -8.97 9.81
N LYS A 145 -24.79 -9.72 9.89
CA LYS A 145 -25.61 -9.81 11.10
C LYS A 145 -24.70 -9.87 12.31
N LEU A 146 -24.82 -8.86 13.18
CA LEU A 146 -24.18 -8.70 14.49
C LEU A 146 -24.54 -9.83 15.50
N ASP A 147 -24.92 -11.00 15.00
CA ASP A 147 -25.27 -12.20 15.75
C ASP A 147 -24.06 -13.12 15.96
N ASP A 148 -22.91 -12.80 15.34
CA ASP A 148 -21.67 -13.52 15.56
C ASP A 148 -20.98 -13.00 16.83
N ILE A 149 -21.32 -13.62 17.96
CA ILE A 149 -20.81 -13.37 19.32
C ILE A 149 -19.27 -13.41 19.39
N SER A 150 -18.61 -13.93 18.35
CA SER A 150 -17.15 -14.05 18.22
C SER A 150 -16.38 -12.72 18.08
N LEU A 151 -17.03 -11.62 17.66
CA LEU A 151 -16.37 -10.31 17.47
C LEU A 151 -16.57 -9.31 18.63
N LYS A 152 -17.47 -9.58 19.59
CA LYS A 152 -17.64 -8.73 20.78
C LYS A 152 -16.53 -8.89 21.83
N ALA A 153 -15.62 -9.84 21.66
CA ALA A 153 -14.69 -10.21 22.74
C ALA A 153 -13.33 -9.49 22.74
N ASN A 154 -12.91 -8.77 21.68
CA ASN A 154 -11.52 -8.29 21.60
C ASN A 154 -11.32 -6.79 21.29
N CYS A 155 -12.36 -5.96 21.32
CA CYS A 155 -12.20 -4.50 21.17
C CYS A 155 -12.44 -3.70 22.45
N LEU A 156 -12.61 -4.37 23.59
CA LEU A 156 -12.68 -3.75 24.91
C LEU A 156 -11.66 -4.46 25.82
N ASN A 157 -10.40 -4.03 25.76
CA ASN A 157 -9.44 -4.17 26.85
C ASN A 157 -8.40 -3.06 26.67
N PHE A 158 -8.78 -1.86 27.10
CA PHE A 158 -7.82 -0.90 27.64
C PHE A 158 -7.92 -1.07 29.17
N GLU A 159 -6.87 -1.61 29.78
CA GLU A 159 -6.52 -1.28 31.17
C GLU A 159 -5.68 0.00 31.16
#